data_AF-A0A2V1AYI7-F1
#
_entry.id   AF-A0A2V1AYI7-F1
#
_cell.length_a   1.000
_cell.length_b   1.000
_cell.length_c   1.000
_cell.angle_alpha   90.00
_cell.angle_beta   90.00
_cell.angle_gamma   90.00
#
_symmetry.space_group_name_H-M   'P 1'
#
loop_
_entity.id
_entity.type
_entity.pdbx_description
1 polymer ?
#
loop_
_entity_poly.entity_id
_entity_poly.type
_entity_poly.pdbx_seq_one_letter_code
_entity_poly.pdbx_strand_id
1 'polypeptide(L)'
;MSLIGIGSTSETDGVTYYDIEITLPLRALSVSRRYSDFVTLVHQLCSDLGISSGEFPYQLPPKGSFFSSKAKLVTERKYRLSEFLNSVIRDRDLQNRTAVHTFLQLPSNFKFTPAMFEDDGASNDNKFLINEEAEEIDKTQWLAYLRQIRSTLGDIPRADDIKSRSVAREQVNKYIQPNIQKLASALSLYNQNGEIDSSEFGKRTSSLRELSNETERLVFKRDVATKKEDSPYKAFSKRSQHKEQPKETETTESLDNKELLQQQQQVHKDQDQEVEQLRKIIARQREIGETIGREVEEQNEMLDRFNDEVDASSDKMKDARARAKRIT
;
A
#
# COMPACT_ATOMS: atom_id res chain seq x y z
N MET A 1 -7.50 10.95 -10.80
CA MET A 1 -7.20 12.38 -10.73
C MET A 1 -6.11 12.65 -11.75
N SER A 2 -6.35 13.58 -12.66
CA SER A 2 -5.29 14.10 -13.53
C SER A 2 -4.38 15.00 -12.70
N LEU A 3 -3.08 14.71 -12.70
CA LEU A 3 -2.06 15.52 -12.01
C LEU A 3 -1.80 16.85 -12.75
N ILE A 4 -2.09 16.85 -14.05
CA ILE A 4 -1.96 18.01 -14.91
C ILE A 4 -3.33 18.38 -15.47
N GLY A 5 -3.70 19.66 -15.33
CA GLY A 5 -4.90 20.24 -15.91
C GLY A 5 -4.57 21.46 -16.76
N ILE A 6 -5.37 21.72 -17.78
CA ILE A 6 -5.29 22.96 -18.58
C ILE A 6 -6.65 23.64 -18.55
N GLY A 7 -6.88 24.47 -17.52
CA GLY A 7 -8.15 25.17 -17.31
C GLY A 7 -8.28 26.45 -18.13
N SER A 8 -7.24 27.28 -18.15
CA SER A 8 -7.22 28.58 -18.82
C SER A 8 -6.28 28.64 -20.03
N THR A 9 -6.50 29.66 -20.84
CA THR A 9 -5.64 30.02 -21.97
C THR A 9 -5.51 31.53 -22.02
N SER A 10 -4.31 32.02 -22.25
CA SER A 10 -4.01 33.43 -22.45
C SER A 10 -3.65 33.69 -23.92
N GLU A 11 -3.89 34.91 -24.40
CA GLU A 11 -3.50 35.34 -25.75
C GLU A 11 -2.56 36.53 -25.64
N THR A 12 -1.39 36.43 -26.27
CA THR A 12 -0.39 37.51 -26.33
C THR A 12 0.17 37.53 -27.74
N ASP A 13 0.15 38.70 -28.38
CA ASP A 13 0.62 38.91 -29.75
C ASP A 13 0.01 37.94 -30.78
N GLY A 14 -1.27 37.59 -30.61
CA GLY A 14 -1.98 36.65 -31.50
C GLY A 14 -1.61 35.18 -31.31
N VAL A 15 -0.74 34.87 -30.34
CA VAL A 15 -0.36 33.51 -29.97
C VAL A 15 -1.17 33.06 -28.76
N THR A 16 -1.78 31.88 -28.88
CA THR A 16 -2.50 31.24 -27.76
C THR A 16 -1.53 30.43 -26.89
N TYR A 17 -1.50 30.77 -25.62
CA TYR A 17 -0.81 30.03 -24.56
C TYR A 17 -1.81 29.22 -23.75
N TYR A 18 -1.41 28.01 -23.37
CA TYR A 18 -2.16 27.09 -22.53
C TYR A 18 -1.55 27.13 -21.14
N ASP A 19 -2.36 27.48 -20.14
CA ASP A 19 -1.90 27.57 -18.76
C ASP A 19 -2.02 26.17 -18.14
N ILE A 20 -0.86 25.54 -17.94
CA ILE A 20 -0.73 24.19 -17.43
C ILE A 20 -0.66 24.27 -15.91
N GLU A 21 -1.66 23.74 -15.23
CA GLU A 21 -1.71 23.61 -13.78
C GLU A 21 -1.22 22.21 -13.40
N ILE A 22 -0.24 22.14 -12.52
CA ILE A 22 0.41 20.91 -12.07
C ILE A 22 0.22 20.82 -10.56
N THR A 23 -0.51 19.81 -10.10
CA THR A 23 -0.70 19.53 -8.68
C THR A 23 0.41 18.62 -8.17
N LEU A 24 1.38 19.14 -7.41
CA LEU A 24 2.43 18.33 -6.78
C LEU A 24 2.10 18.11 -5.29
N PRO A 25 2.66 17.07 -4.63
CA PRO A 25 2.31 16.73 -3.25
C PRO A 25 2.45 17.86 -2.23
N LEU A 26 3.42 18.77 -2.43
CA LEU A 26 3.72 19.87 -1.50
C LEU A 26 3.42 21.25 -2.09
N ARG A 27 3.13 21.37 -3.39
CA ARG A 27 2.88 22.66 -4.06
C ARG A 27 2.12 22.51 -5.37
N ALA A 28 1.30 23.48 -5.71
CA ALA A 28 0.80 23.63 -7.08
C ALA A 28 1.77 24.50 -7.91
N LEU A 29 1.94 24.17 -9.19
CA LEU A 29 2.69 24.97 -10.15
C LEU A 29 1.78 25.34 -11.33
N SER A 30 2.04 26.49 -11.93
CA SER A 30 1.39 26.91 -13.16
C SER A 30 2.44 27.36 -14.16
N VAL A 31 2.36 26.85 -15.40
CA VAL A 31 3.28 27.18 -16.49
C VAL A 31 2.50 27.39 -17.77
N SER A 32 2.72 28.52 -18.43
CA SER A 32 2.08 28.82 -19.73
C SER A 32 2.95 28.34 -20.90
N ARG A 33 2.39 27.52 -21.79
CA ARG A 33 3.09 26.99 -22.98
C ARG A 33 2.24 27.17 -24.23
N ARG A 34 2.87 27.50 -25.36
CA ARG A 34 2.19 27.55 -26.67
C ARG A 34 2.25 26.20 -27.35
N TYR A 35 1.36 25.95 -28.31
CA TYR A 35 1.28 24.65 -29.01
C TYR A 35 2.61 24.19 -29.65
N SER A 36 3.40 25.12 -30.22
CA SER A 36 4.70 24.78 -30.81
C SER A 36 5.72 24.27 -29.79
N ASP A 37 5.57 24.62 -28.52
CA ASP A 37 6.46 24.14 -27.47
C ASP A 37 6.23 22.65 -27.20
N PHE A 38 4.97 22.19 -27.29
CA PHE A 38 4.63 20.76 -27.20
C PHE A 38 5.23 19.96 -28.36
N VAL A 39 5.19 20.53 -29.58
CA VAL A 39 5.83 19.92 -30.75
C VAL A 39 7.35 19.80 -30.53
N THR A 40 7.96 20.84 -29.96
CA THR A 40 9.39 20.83 -29.61
C THR A 40 9.71 19.78 -28.55
N LEU A 41 8.87 19.65 -27.52
CA LEU A 41 8.99 18.60 -26.49
C LEU A 41 8.98 17.20 -27.13
N VAL A 42 8.04 16.91 -28.02
CA VAL A 42 7.98 15.60 -28.70
C VAL A 42 9.23 15.35 -29.53
N HIS A 43 9.73 16.35 -30.28
CA HIS A 43 10.98 16.19 -31.03
C HIS A 43 12.18 15.90 -30.13
N GLN A 44 12.28 16.57 -28.97
CA GLN A 44 13.33 16.30 -27.98
C GLN A 44 13.23 14.89 -27.41
N LEU A 45 12.02 14.45 -27.01
CA LEU A 45 11.80 13.10 -26.50
C LEU A 45 12.11 12.02 -27.55
N CYS A 46 11.72 12.23 -28.80
CA CYS A 46 12.04 11.33 -29.90
C CYS A 46 13.56 11.25 -30.12
N SER A 47 14.25 12.38 -30.10
CA SER A 47 15.71 12.44 -30.22
C SER A 47 16.41 11.70 -29.07
N ASP A 48 15.95 11.88 -27.84
CA ASP A 48 16.50 11.23 -26.65
C ASP A 48 16.28 9.71 -26.64
N LEU A 49 15.18 9.24 -27.25
CA LEU A 49 14.83 7.83 -27.39
C LEU A 49 15.40 7.19 -28.67
N GLY A 50 15.91 7.99 -29.61
CA GLY A 50 16.39 7.50 -30.91
C GLY A 50 15.29 6.97 -31.83
N ILE A 51 14.05 7.43 -31.65
CA ILE A 51 12.88 7.01 -32.46
C ILE A 51 12.40 8.13 -33.37
N SER A 52 11.66 7.77 -34.42
CA SER A 52 11.02 8.76 -35.28
C SER A 52 9.75 9.33 -34.63
N SER A 53 9.36 10.56 -34.99
CA SER A 53 8.12 11.17 -34.47
C SER A 53 6.85 10.41 -34.86
N GLY A 54 6.90 9.54 -35.88
CA GLY A 54 5.77 8.67 -36.26
C GLY A 54 5.62 7.43 -35.38
N GLU A 55 6.69 7.05 -34.67
CA GLU A 55 6.71 5.90 -33.73
C GLU A 55 6.43 6.34 -32.29
N PHE A 56 6.31 7.65 -32.03
CA PHE A 56 6.04 8.15 -30.70
C PHE A 56 4.61 7.75 -30.26
N PRO A 57 4.45 7.11 -29.09
CA PRO A 57 3.20 6.47 -28.69
C PRO A 57 2.06 7.47 -28.39
N TYR A 58 2.38 8.73 -28.08
CA TYR A 58 1.40 9.73 -27.67
C TYR A 58 1.23 10.83 -28.72
N GLN A 59 0.05 10.89 -29.34
CA GLN A 59 -0.20 11.81 -30.45
C GLN A 59 -0.62 13.20 -29.96
N LEU A 60 0.00 14.24 -30.51
CA LEU A 60 -0.46 15.62 -30.32
C LEU A 60 -1.71 15.91 -31.15
N PRO A 61 -2.63 16.77 -30.67
CA PRO A 61 -3.77 17.20 -31.47
C PRO A 61 -3.28 17.88 -32.74
N PRO A 62 -3.92 17.64 -33.91
CA PRO A 62 -3.41 18.13 -35.17
C PRO A 62 -3.28 19.66 -35.20
N LYS A 63 -2.38 20.15 -36.06
CA LYS A 63 -2.30 21.57 -36.44
C LYS A 63 -3.55 21.92 -37.26
N GLY A 64 -4.70 22.07 -36.58
CA GLY A 64 -5.97 22.68 -37.00
C GLY A 64 -6.29 22.70 -38.49
N SER A 65 -7.41 22.08 -38.88
CA SER A 65 -7.96 22.27 -40.22
C SER A 65 -8.52 23.68 -40.39
N PHE A 66 -8.27 24.32 -41.53
CA PHE A 66 -8.60 25.73 -41.86
C PHE A 66 -10.09 26.12 -41.73
N PHE A 67 -10.97 25.16 -41.44
CA PHE A 67 -12.42 25.34 -41.33
C PHE A 67 -12.95 25.28 -39.89
N SER A 68 -12.08 25.07 -38.89
CA SER A 68 -12.50 25.02 -37.47
C SER A 68 -12.44 26.39 -36.80
N SER A 69 -13.50 26.75 -36.07
CA SER A 69 -13.54 27.97 -35.26
C SER A 69 -12.41 27.97 -34.23
N LYS A 70 -11.66 29.08 -34.14
CA LYS A 70 -10.53 29.27 -33.19
C LYS A 70 -10.92 28.85 -31.77
N ALA A 71 -12.12 29.22 -31.31
CA ALA A 71 -12.61 28.87 -29.98
C ALA A 71 -12.81 27.36 -29.81
N LYS A 72 -13.42 26.68 -30.78
CA LYS A 72 -13.63 25.22 -30.74
C LYS A 72 -12.30 24.47 -30.73
N LEU A 73 -11.36 24.91 -31.57
CA LEU A 73 -10.03 24.35 -31.68
C LEU A 73 -9.21 24.53 -30.40
N VAL A 74 -9.32 25.69 -29.73
CA VAL A 74 -8.66 25.92 -28.44
C VAL A 74 -9.22 24.99 -27.36
N THR A 75 -10.54 24.83 -27.27
CA THR A 75 -11.17 23.93 -26.28
C THR A 75 -10.80 22.47 -26.50
N GLU A 76 -10.82 21.99 -27.74
CA GLU A 76 -10.40 20.62 -28.08
C GLU A 76 -8.93 20.39 -27.73
N ARG A 77 -8.06 21.38 -28.04
CA ARG A 77 -6.65 21.31 -27.70
C ARG A 77 -6.39 21.33 -26.19
N LYS A 78 -7.13 22.10 -25.39
CA LYS A 78 -6.99 22.10 -23.93
C LYS A 78 -7.09 20.67 -23.38
N TYR A 79 -8.15 19.97 -23.77
CA TYR A 79 -8.38 18.60 -23.32
C TYR A 79 -7.29 17.64 -23.81
N ARG A 80 -7.01 17.63 -25.11
CA ARG A 80 -6.03 16.68 -25.69
C ARG A 80 -4.60 16.93 -25.26
N LEU A 81 -4.19 18.19 -25.08
CA LEU A 81 -2.86 18.53 -24.56
C LEU A 81 -2.74 18.13 -23.09
N SER A 82 -3.82 18.30 -22.31
CA SER A 82 -3.87 17.84 -20.92
C SER A 82 -3.75 16.31 -20.84
N GLU A 83 -4.51 15.58 -21.66
CA GLU A 83 -4.44 14.12 -21.77
C GLU A 83 -3.03 13.66 -22.18
N PHE A 84 -2.46 14.25 -23.24
CA PHE A 84 -1.10 13.99 -23.69
C PHE A 84 -0.07 14.14 -22.56
N LEU A 85 -0.11 15.25 -21.81
CA LEU A 85 0.84 15.48 -20.71
C LEU A 85 0.64 14.45 -19.60
N ASN A 86 -0.60 14.10 -19.26
CA ASN A 86 -0.88 13.06 -18.27
C ASN A 86 -0.37 11.68 -18.71
N SER A 87 -0.39 11.36 -20.01
CA SER A 87 0.22 10.13 -20.52
C SER A 87 1.74 10.16 -20.43
N VAL A 88 2.38 11.27 -20.82
CA VAL A 88 3.84 11.43 -20.80
C VAL A 88 4.41 11.36 -19.37
N ILE A 89 3.74 11.97 -18.39
CA ILE A 89 4.22 11.92 -16.99
C ILE A 89 3.97 10.57 -16.31
N ARG A 90 3.04 9.74 -16.81
CA ARG A 90 2.77 8.40 -16.27
C ARG A 90 3.68 7.32 -16.88
N ASP A 91 4.28 7.60 -18.03
CA ASP A 91 5.21 6.70 -18.69
C ASP A 91 6.57 6.70 -17.97
N ARG A 92 7.01 5.53 -17.48
CA ARG A 92 8.25 5.36 -16.71
C ARG A 92 9.49 5.77 -17.49
N ASP A 93 9.47 5.64 -18.81
CA ASP A 93 10.62 5.92 -19.67
C ASP A 93 10.72 7.42 -20.03
N LEU A 94 9.62 8.16 -19.86
CA LEU A 94 9.50 9.58 -20.23
C LEU A 94 9.44 10.53 -19.04
N GLN A 95 8.75 10.15 -17.95
CA GLN A 95 8.33 11.03 -16.86
C GLN A 95 9.47 11.89 -16.26
N ASN A 96 10.67 11.34 -16.14
CA ASN A 96 11.82 11.99 -15.50
C ASN A 96 12.94 12.37 -16.48
N ARG A 97 12.63 12.48 -17.78
CA ARG A 97 13.56 13.01 -18.79
C ARG A 97 13.74 14.52 -18.61
N THR A 98 14.92 15.02 -18.96
CA THR A 98 15.30 16.43 -18.85
C THR A 98 14.39 17.34 -19.67
N ALA A 99 13.97 16.90 -20.85
CA ALA A 99 13.03 17.62 -21.71
C ALA A 99 11.68 17.86 -21.02
N VAL A 100 11.12 16.84 -20.35
CA VAL A 100 9.84 16.95 -19.60
C VAL A 100 9.98 17.91 -18.42
N HIS A 101 11.06 17.79 -17.65
CA HIS A 101 11.31 18.65 -16.49
C HIS A 101 11.50 20.12 -16.90
N THR A 102 12.22 20.37 -17.99
CA THR A 102 12.44 21.71 -18.54
C THR A 102 11.13 22.31 -19.08
N PHE A 103 10.33 21.49 -19.76
CA PHE A 103 9.03 21.91 -20.29
C PHE A 103 8.06 22.30 -19.17
N LEU A 104 7.97 21.49 -18.12
CA LEU A 104 7.10 21.72 -16.96
C LEU A 104 7.72 22.66 -15.90
N GLN A 105 8.95 23.16 -16.12
CA GLN A 105 9.70 24.02 -15.20
C GLN A 105 9.76 23.45 -13.77
N LEU A 106 10.02 22.15 -13.65
CA LEU A 106 10.09 21.46 -12.37
C LEU A 106 11.42 21.78 -11.65
N PRO A 107 11.45 21.77 -10.30
CA PRO A 107 12.69 21.88 -9.54
C PRO A 107 13.68 20.79 -9.93
N SER A 108 14.98 21.09 -9.89
CA SER A 108 16.04 20.12 -10.21
C SER A 108 16.05 18.87 -9.32
N ASN A 109 15.49 18.95 -8.12
CA ASN A 109 15.38 17.84 -7.17
C ASN A 109 14.04 17.09 -7.24
N PHE A 110 13.07 17.59 -8.01
CA PHE A 110 11.77 16.94 -8.14
C PHE A 110 11.88 15.73 -9.08
N LYS A 111 11.21 14.64 -8.74
CA LYS A 111 11.02 13.48 -9.62
C LYS A 111 9.59 13.00 -9.50
N PHE A 112 8.96 12.70 -10.62
CA PHE A 112 7.70 11.98 -10.62
C PHE A 112 7.94 10.56 -10.12
N THR A 113 7.15 10.14 -9.13
CA THR A 113 7.14 8.77 -8.64
C THR A 113 5.78 8.14 -8.95
N PRO A 114 5.71 6.81 -9.16
CA PRO A 114 4.44 6.11 -9.42
C PRO A 114 3.35 6.43 -8.40
N ALA A 115 3.74 6.59 -7.13
CA ALA A 115 2.85 6.97 -6.02
C ALA A 115 2.13 8.32 -6.22
N MET A 116 2.65 9.23 -7.05
CA MET A 116 1.97 10.51 -7.35
C MET A 116 0.83 10.36 -8.35
N PHE A 117 0.78 9.23 -9.06
CA PHE A 117 -0.23 8.95 -10.09
C PHE A 117 -1.26 7.91 -9.64
N GLU A 118 -1.05 7.36 -8.43
CA GLU A 118 -2.04 6.58 -7.71
C GLU A 118 -3.25 7.47 -7.48
N ASP A 119 -4.31 7.16 -8.20
CA ASP A 119 -5.58 7.86 -8.11
C ASP A 119 -6.19 7.56 -6.73
N ASP A 120 -6.67 8.58 -6.03
CA ASP A 120 -7.54 8.47 -4.85
C ASP A 120 -8.90 7.79 -5.18
N GLY A 121 -9.02 7.21 -6.38
CA GLY A 121 -10.08 6.34 -6.85
C GLY A 121 -9.52 5.04 -7.42
N ALA A 122 -9.60 3.97 -6.63
CA ALA A 122 -9.82 2.60 -7.08
C ALA A 122 -8.95 2.09 -8.26
N SER A 123 -7.64 2.08 -8.10
CA SER A 123 -6.84 0.98 -8.65
C SER A 123 -6.76 -0.07 -7.56
N ASN A 124 -7.62 -1.08 -7.66
CA ASN A 124 -7.74 -2.19 -6.72
C ASN A 124 -6.55 -3.16 -6.88
N ASP A 125 -5.33 -2.63 -6.89
CA ASP A 125 -4.12 -3.43 -6.81
C ASP A 125 -3.88 -3.72 -5.33
N ASN A 126 -4.71 -4.63 -4.80
CA ASN A 126 -4.42 -5.44 -3.60
C ASN A 126 -3.14 -6.31 -3.77
N LYS A 127 -2.32 -6.00 -4.79
CA LYS A 127 -1.18 -6.74 -5.32
C LYS A 127 0.12 -5.95 -5.22
N PHE A 128 0.23 -5.03 -4.26
CA PHE A 128 1.48 -4.30 -4.02
C PHE A 128 2.49 -5.17 -3.26
N LEU A 129 3.74 -5.16 -3.71
CA LEU A 129 4.89 -5.72 -3.01
C LEU A 129 5.94 -4.63 -2.84
N ILE A 130 6.48 -4.51 -1.63
CA ILE A 130 7.68 -3.72 -1.38
C ILE A 130 8.81 -4.40 -2.15
N ASN A 131 9.43 -3.71 -3.10
CA ASN A 131 10.49 -4.29 -3.94
C ASN A 131 11.88 -3.93 -3.40
N GLU A 132 11.96 -2.85 -2.65
CA GLU A 132 13.14 -2.36 -1.96
C GLU A 132 13.64 -3.40 -0.92
N GLU A 133 14.96 -3.43 -0.73
CA GLU A 133 15.58 -4.20 0.35
C GLU A 133 15.33 -3.52 1.69
N ALA A 134 15.34 -4.30 2.78
CA ALA A 134 15.02 -3.78 4.12
C ALA A 134 15.93 -2.61 4.56
N GLU A 135 17.17 -2.58 4.07
CA GLU A 135 18.18 -1.54 4.34
C GLU A 135 17.92 -0.23 3.60
N GLU A 136 17.17 -0.26 2.49
CA GLU A 136 16.91 0.90 1.62
C GLU A 136 15.62 1.64 2.00
N ILE A 137 14.81 1.06 2.87
CA ILE A 137 13.56 1.66 3.34
C ILE A 137 13.93 2.72 4.38
N ASP A 138 13.46 3.97 4.19
CA ASP A 138 13.54 5.03 5.18
C ASP A 138 12.32 5.02 6.13
N LYS A 139 12.43 5.67 7.29
CA LYS A 139 11.37 5.88 8.29
C LYS A 139 10.08 6.43 7.69
N THR A 140 10.19 7.35 6.73
CA THR A 140 9.02 7.95 6.07
C THR A 140 8.34 6.96 5.13
N GLN A 141 9.14 6.20 4.37
CA GLN A 141 8.66 5.13 3.50
C GLN A 141 8.03 4.00 4.30
N TRP A 142 8.62 3.62 5.44
CA TRP A 142 8.07 2.61 6.35
C TRP A 142 6.65 2.94 6.79
N LEU A 143 6.39 4.20 7.17
CA LEU A 143 5.05 4.65 7.54
C LEU A 143 4.09 4.69 6.35
N ALA A 144 4.58 5.05 5.16
CA ALA A 144 3.78 5.03 3.93
C ALA A 144 3.34 3.59 3.57
N TYR A 145 4.28 2.64 3.58
CA TYR A 145 3.99 1.23 3.34
C TYR A 145 3.06 0.66 4.41
N LEU A 146 3.24 1.00 5.69
CA LEU A 146 2.31 0.56 6.74
C LEU A 146 0.86 1.02 6.45
N ARG A 147 0.67 2.27 6.02
CA ARG A 147 -0.65 2.80 5.64
C ARG A 147 -1.20 2.08 4.43
N GLN A 148 -0.38 1.84 3.41
CA GLN A 148 -0.77 1.13 2.20
C GLN A 148 -1.20 -0.31 2.52
N ILE A 149 -0.44 -1.04 3.34
CA ILE A 149 -0.80 -2.39 3.78
C ILE A 149 -2.14 -2.38 4.52
N ARG A 150 -2.36 -1.42 5.44
CA ARG A 150 -3.65 -1.27 6.14
C ARG A 150 -4.81 -1.01 5.18
N SER A 151 -4.60 -0.19 4.15
CA SER A 151 -5.60 0.04 3.10
C SER A 151 -5.92 -1.26 2.36
N THR A 152 -4.89 -1.95 1.84
CA THR A 152 -5.08 -3.21 1.11
C THR A 152 -5.76 -4.29 1.96
N LEU A 153 -5.51 -4.31 3.27
CA LEU A 153 -6.17 -5.22 4.21
C LEU A 153 -7.65 -4.85 4.42
N GLY A 154 -7.97 -3.56 4.43
CA GLY A 154 -9.34 -3.04 4.51
C GLY A 154 -10.17 -3.33 3.27
N ASP A 155 -9.53 -3.37 2.10
CA ASP A 155 -10.17 -3.62 0.79
C ASP A 155 -10.46 -5.11 0.54
N ILE A 156 -9.91 -6.02 1.35
CA ILE A 156 -10.18 -7.46 1.23
C ILE A 156 -11.65 -7.74 1.64
N PRO A 157 -12.45 -8.39 0.76
CA PRO A 157 -13.83 -8.72 1.05
C PRO A 157 -13.97 -9.60 2.30
N ARG A 158 -14.80 -9.19 3.25
CA ARG A 158 -15.10 -9.92 4.49
C ARG A 158 -16.28 -10.89 4.37
N ALA A 159 -16.60 -11.30 3.14
CA ALA A 159 -17.75 -12.17 2.88
C ALA A 159 -17.53 -13.57 3.47
N ASP A 160 -18.62 -14.18 3.93
CA ASP A 160 -18.58 -15.44 4.67
C ASP A 160 -18.56 -16.70 3.76
N ASP A 161 -18.47 -16.52 2.45
CA ASP A 161 -18.42 -17.61 1.48
C ASP A 161 -16.99 -18.17 1.30
N ILE A 162 -16.92 -19.47 0.97
CA ILE A 162 -15.66 -20.21 0.83
C ILE A 162 -14.75 -19.59 -0.26
N LYS A 163 -15.34 -19.09 -1.36
CA LYS A 163 -14.60 -18.49 -2.47
C LYS A 163 -13.95 -17.17 -2.05
N SER A 164 -14.70 -16.26 -1.41
CA SER A 164 -14.12 -15.00 -0.92
C SER A 164 -13.04 -15.23 0.14
N ARG A 165 -13.20 -16.24 1.02
CA ARG A 165 -12.16 -16.62 1.99
C ARG A 165 -10.89 -17.14 1.33
N SER A 166 -11.03 -17.98 0.31
CA SER A 166 -9.89 -18.48 -0.47
C SER A 166 -9.14 -17.33 -1.13
N VAL A 167 -9.85 -16.38 -1.75
CA VAL A 167 -9.27 -15.16 -2.35
C VAL A 167 -8.59 -14.29 -1.29
N ALA A 168 -9.25 -14.01 -0.17
CA ALA A 168 -8.68 -13.23 0.94
C ALA A 168 -7.37 -13.84 1.45
N ARG A 169 -7.33 -15.16 1.61
CA ARG A 169 -6.13 -15.90 2.04
C ARG A 169 -5.01 -15.83 1.01
N GLU A 170 -5.33 -15.96 -0.27
CA GLU A 170 -4.34 -15.82 -1.34
C GLU A 170 -3.73 -14.42 -1.34
N GLN A 171 -4.56 -13.37 -1.24
CA GLN A 171 -4.09 -11.98 -1.18
C GLN A 171 -3.20 -11.72 0.05
N VAL A 172 -3.64 -12.18 1.22
CA VAL A 172 -2.86 -12.03 2.46
C VAL A 172 -1.50 -12.71 2.34
N ASN A 173 -1.46 -13.95 1.82
CA ASN A 173 -0.22 -14.70 1.67
C ASN A 173 0.73 -14.11 0.64
N LYS A 174 0.20 -13.64 -0.48
CA LYS A 174 1.02 -13.23 -1.61
C LYS A 174 1.53 -11.81 -1.48
N TYR A 175 0.78 -10.92 -0.83
CA TYR A 175 1.08 -9.49 -0.83
C TYR A 175 1.26 -8.92 0.58
N ILE A 176 0.36 -9.25 1.51
CA ILE A 176 0.36 -8.61 2.83
C ILE A 176 1.46 -9.18 3.72
N GLN A 177 1.57 -10.50 3.83
CA GLN A 177 2.55 -11.18 4.68
C GLN A 177 4.01 -10.86 4.31
N PRO A 178 4.43 -10.91 3.03
CA PRO A 178 5.79 -10.53 2.65
C PRO A 178 6.11 -9.07 2.98
N ASN A 179 5.14 -8.17 2.83
CA ASN A 179 5.32 -6.76 3.15
C ASN A 179 5.46 -6.54 4.67
N ILE A 180 4.68 -7.23 5.50
CA ILE A 180 4.82 -7.20 6.96
C ILE A 180 6.23 -7.66 7.37
N GLN A 181 6.73 -8.74 6.76
CA GLN A 181 8.08 -9.25 7.03
C GLN A 181 9.15 -8.23 6.68
N LYS A 182 9.07 -7.62 5.49
CA LYS A 182 10.00 -6.55 5.08
C LYS A 182 9.98 -5.35 6.04
N LEU A 183 8.79 -4.92 6.47
CA LEU A 183 8.67 -3.84 7.45
C LEU A 183 9.22 -4.21 8.82
N ALA A 184 9.08 -5.47 9.25
CA ALA A 184 9.67 -5.96 10.49
C ALA A 184 11.21 -5.98 10.42
N SER A 185 11.77 -6.46 9.30
CA SER A 185 13.22 -6.44 9.07
C SER A 185 13.78 -5.02 9.05
N ALA A 186 13.15 -4.09 8.31
CA ALA A 186 13.55 -2.69 8.28
C ALA A 186 13.46 -2.04 9.66
N LEU A 187 12.42 -2.36 10.44
CA LEU A 187 12.26 -1.84 11.80
C LEU A 187 13.36 -2.33 12.74
N SER A 188 13.78 -3.59 12.61
CA SER A 188 14.92 -4.14 13.37
C SER A 188 16.22 -3.43 13.00
N LEU A 189 16.45 -3.14 11.72
CA LEU A 189 17.63 -2.39 11.26
C LEU A 189 17.67 -0.96 11.80
N TYR A 190 16.55 -0.23 11.78
CA TYR A 190 16.48 1.11 12.37
C TYR A 190 16.86 1.10 13.85
N ASN A 191 16.44 0.06 14.56
CA ASN A 191 16.75 -0.10 15.97
C ASN A 191 18.24 -0.38 16.19
N GLN A 192 18.82 -1.31 15.42
CA GLN A 192 20.26 -1.61 15.49
C GLN A 192 21.14 -0.41 15.14
N ASN A 193 20.73 0.38 14.15
CA ASN A 193 21.45 1.58 13.72
C ASN A 193 21.23 2.79 14.64
N GLY A 194 20.39 2.67 15.68
CA GLY A 194 20.07 3.78 16.59
C GLY A 194 19.29 4.92 15.93
N GLU A 195 18.60 4.62 14.83
CA GLU A 195 17.87 5.61 14.05
C GLU A 195 16.53 6.01 14.70
N ILE A 196 15.94 5.11 15.49
CA ILE A 196 14.66 5.34 16.18
C ILE A 196 14.83 5.14 17.69
N ASP A 197 14.06 5.91 18.46
CA ASP A 197 14.01 5.77 19.92
C ASP A 197 13.16 4.56 20.35
N SER A 198 13.43 4.01 21.53
CA SER A 198 12.74 2.81 22.07
C SER A 198 11.22 3.01 22.16
N SER A 199 10.74 4.22 22.48
CA SER A 199 9.31 4.52 22.48
C SER A 199 8.68 4.43 21.09
N GLU A 200 9.39 4.91 20.07
CA GLU A 200 8.93 4.85 18.68
C GLU A 200 9.01 3.41 18.14
N PHE A 201 10.08 2.68 18.44
CA PHE A 201 10.22 1.27 18.14
C PHE A 201 9.05 0.47 18.72
N GLY A 202 8.73 0.63 20.00
CA GLY A 202 7.60 -0.04 20.65
C GLY A 202 6.24 0.25 19.99
N LYS A 203 6.00 1.50 19.56
CA LYS A 203 4.76 1.89 18.83
C LYS A 203 4.68 1.23 17.46
N ARG A 204 5.77 1.25 16.69
CA ARG A 204 5.85 0.64 15.35
C ARG A 204 5.70 -0.88 15.43
N THR A 205 6.33 -1.49 16.42
CA THR A 205 6.20 -2.91 16.75
C THR A 205 4.76 -3.29 17.12
N SER A 206 4.09 -2.48 17.94
CA SER A 206 2.67 -2.69 18.29
C SER A 206 1.77 -2.61 17.06
N SER A 207 2.02 -1.66 16.16
CA SER A 207 1.29 -1.53 14.90
C SER A 207 1.43 -2.75 13.99
N LEU A 208 2.64 -3.32 13.87
CA LEU A 208 2.85 -4.56 13.10
C LEU A 208 2.13 -5.75 13.74
N ARG A 209 2.14 -5.83 15.08
CA ARG A 209 1.43 -6.89 15.81
C ARG A 209 -0.10 -6.80 15.63
N GLU A 210 -0.66 -5.60 15.69
CA GLU A 210 -2.09 -5.37 15.40
C GLU A 210 -2.45 -5.80 13.98
N LEU A 211 -1.65 -5.38 13.00
CA LEU A 211 -1.87 -5.70 11.59
C LEU A 211 -1.78 -7.21 11.36
N SER A 212 -0.79 -7.87 11.96
CA SER A 212 -0.70 -9.33 11.98
C SER A 212 -1.98 -9.97 12.55
N ASN A 213 -2.45 -9.54 13.72
CA ASN A 213 -3.65 -10.09 14.33
C ASN A 213 -4.90 -9.88 13.44
N GLU A 214 -4.97 -8.77 12.72
CA GLU A 214 -6.06 -8.52 11.78
C GLU A 214 -5.99 -9.46 10.56
N THR A 215 -4.80 -9.70 10.01
CA THR A 215 -4.62 -10.72 8.96
C THR A 215 -5.00 -12.11 9.47
N GLU A 216 -4.68 -12.43 10.73
CA GLU A 216 -5.06 -13.70 11.34
C GLU A 216 -6.58 -13.81 11.44
N ARG A 217 -7.30 -12.77 11.86
CA ARG A 217 -8.78 -12.81 11.93
C ARG A 217 -9.43 -13.02 10.57
N LEU A 218 -8.83 -12.46 9.50
CA LEU A 218 -9.35 -12.59 8.14
C LEU A 218 -9.07 -13.98 7.55
N VAL A 219 -7.90 -14.55 7.85
CA VAL A 219 -7.49 -15.88 7.39
C VAL A 219 -8.13 -16.99 8.22
N PHE A 220 -8.21 -16.77 9.53
CA PHE A 220 -8.71 -17.65 10.57
C PHE A 220 -9.95 -17.03 11.20
N LYS A 221 -11.13 -17.47 10.76
CA LYS A 221 -12.30 -17.43 11.65
C LYS A 221 -12.00 -18.43 12.76
N ARG A 222 -11.45 -17.96 13.89
CA ARG A 222 -11.40 -18.75 15.11
C ARG A 222 -12.87 -18.94 15.49
N ASP A 223 -13.46 -20.07 15.12
CA ASP A 223 -14.71 -20.53 15.70
C ASP A 223 -14.43 -20.78 17.20
N VAL A 224 -14.24 -19.72 17.98
CA VAL A 224 -14.49 -19.77 19.42
C VAL A 224 -16.00 -19.74 19.59
N ALA A 225 -16.67 -20.74 19.01
CA ALA A 225 -17.75 -21.35 19.73
C ALA A 225 -17.06 -21.90 20.99
N THR A 226 -17.33 -21.26 22.13
CA THR A 226 -17.09 -21.85 23.44
C THR A 226 -17.83 -23.19 23.49
N LYS A 227 -17.22 -24.26 22.97
CA LYS A 227 -17.61 -25.62 23.28
C LYS A 227 -17.24 -25.80 24.73
N LYS A 228 -18.23 -25.68 25.62
CA LYS A 228 -18.16 -26.35 26.91
C LYS A 228 -17.84 -27.81 26.61
N GLU A 229 -16.71 -28.26 27.11
CA GLU A 229 -16.36 -29.67 27.11
C GLU A 229 -17.46 -30.42 27.84
N ASP A 230 -18.19 -31.27 27.13
CA ASP A 230 -18.94 -32.34 27.77
C ASP A 230 -18.46 -33.68 27.21
N SER A 231 -17.88 -34.43 28.14
CA SER A 231 -17.40 -35.81 28.15
C SER A 231 -18.02 -36.78 27.12
N PRO A 232 -17.23 -37.71 26.54
CA PRO A 232 -17.66 -38.59 25.46
C PRO A 232 -18.50 -39.81 25.92
N TYR A 233 -18.98 -39.86 27.15
CA TYR A 233 -19.75 -41.01 27.67
C TYR A 233 -20.99 -40.59 28.46
N LYS A 234 -22.06 -40.13 27.79
CA LYS A 234 -23.45 -40.43 28.20
C LYS A 234 -24.50 -39.89 27.23
N ALA A 235 -25.62 -40.62 27.24
CA ALA A 235 -26.98 -40.22 26.83
C ALA A 235 -27.41 -40.48 25.37
N PHE A 236 -27.57 -41.75 25.04
CA PHE A 236 -28.79 -42.19 24.34
C PHE A 236 -30.01 -41.93 25.23
N SER A 237 -30.68 -40.79 25.09
CA SER A 237 -32.07 -40.62 25.56
C SER A 237 -32.73 -39.34 25.05
N LYS A 238 -33.56 -39.52 24.02
CA LYS A 238 -34.82 -38.82 23.70
C LYS A 238 -34.96 -37.31 24.03
N ARG A 239 -35.03 -36.55 22.92
CA ARG A 239 -36.10 -35.60 22.54
C ARG A 239 -35.75 -34.10 22.56
N SER A 240 -35.49 -33.56 21.37
CA SER A 240 -36.32 -32.46 20.84
C SER A 240 -36.35 -32.52 19.32
N GLN A 241 -37.55 -32.39 18.77
CA GLN A 241 -37.85 -32.49 17.35
C GLN A 241 -37.47 -31.18 16.65
N HIS A 242 -36.23 -31.09 16.20
CA HIS A 242 -35.87 -30.28 15.05
C HIS A 242 -34.57 -30.81 14.47
N LYS A 243 -34.64 -32.04 13.96
CA LYS A 243 -33.65 -32.52 13.01
C LYS A 243 -34.12 -31.95 11.68
N GLU A 244 -33.74 -30.70 11.39
CA GLU A 244 -33.71 -30.28 9.99
C GLU A 244 -32.86 -31.35 9.29
N GLN A 245 -33.52 -32.14 8.44
CA GLN A 245 -32.78 -33.00 7.53
C GLN A 245 -31.86 -32.06 6.74
N PRO A 246 -30.60 -32.44 6.50
CA PRO A 246 -29.72 -31.62 5.68
C PRO A 246 -30.46 -31.29 4.38
N LYS A 247 -30.86 -30.03 4.23
CA LYS A 247 -31.52 -29.54 3.02
C LYS A 247 -30.43 -29.45 1.97
N GLU A 248 -30.68 -30.04 0.81
CA GLU A 248 -29.78 -29.91 -0.32
C GLU A 248 -29.62 -28.41 -0.62
N THR A 249 -28.38 -27.97 -0.68
CA THR A 249 -28.03 -26.64 -1.16
C THR A 249 -28.29 -26.57 -2.67
N GLU A 250 -28.59 -25.39 -3.21
CA GLU A 250 -28.82 -25.17 -4.68
C GLU A 250 -27.68 -25.75 -5.55
N THR A 251 -26.48 -25.89 -4.96
CA THR A 251 -25.28 -26.44 -5.61
C THR A 251 -25.21 -27.97 -5.64
N THR A 252 -25.98 -28.66 -4.80
CA THR A 252 -26.00 -30.13 -4.68
C THR A 252 -27.30 -30.75 -5.19
N GLU A 253 -28.35 -29.95 -5.34
CA GLU A 253 -29.70 -30.38 -5.77
C GLU A 253 -29.73 -30.92 -7.23
N SER A 254 -28.77 -30.52 -8.07
CA SER A 254 -28.70 -30.91 -9.48
C SER A 254 -27.63 -31.97 -9.80
N LEU A 255 -26.88 -32.44 -8.80
CA LEU A 255 -25.74 -33.35 -9.01
C LEU A 255 -26.12 -34.81 -8.86
N ASP A 256 -25.66 -35.66 -9.77
CA ASP A 256 -25.77 -37.12 -9.62
C ASP A 256 -24.86 -37.62 -8.48
N ASN A 257 -25.16 -38.77 -7.88
CA ASN A 257 -24.40 -39.32 -6.74
C ASN A 257 -22.89 -39.45 -7.00
N LYS A 258 -22.50 -39.73 -8.25
CA LYS A 258 -21.09 -39.76 -8.67
C LYS A 258 -20.47 -38.37 -8.72
N GLU A 259 -21.22 -37.38 -9.18
CA GLU A 259 -20.80 -35.99 -9.27
C GLU A 259 -20.73 -35.34 -7.88
N LEU A 260 -21.68 -35.66 -7.00
CA LEU A 260 -21.67 -35.26 -5.59
C LEU A 260 -20.45 -35.82 -4.86
N LEU A 261 -20.10 -37.10 -5.09
CA LEU A 261 -18.90 -37.71 -4.52
C LEU A 261 -17.62 -37.03 -5.04
N GLN A 262 -17.56 -36.73 -6.34
CA GLN A 262 -16.42 -35.99 -6.91
C GLN A 262 -16.31 -34.57 -6.33
N GLN A 263 -17.43 -33.87 -6.20
CA GLN A 263 -17.48 -32.56 -5.57
C GLN A 263 -16.99 -32.64 -4.11
N GLN A 264 -17.43 -33.63 -3.35
CA GLN A 264 -17.00 -33.82 -1.96
C GLN A 264 -15.49 -34.11 -1.89
N GLN A 265 -14.95 -34.95 -2.77
CA GLN A 265 -13.51 -35.20 -2.84
C GLN A 265 -12.72 -33.93 -3.19
N GLN A 266 -13.25 -33.10 -4.09
CA GLN A 266 -12.65 -31.81 -4.43
C GLN A 266 -12.66 -30.86 -3.23
N VAL A 267 -13.78 -30.77 -2.50
CA VAL A 267 -13.88 -29.96 -1.27
C VAL A 267 -12.86 -30.42 -0.21
N HIS A 268 -12.70 -31.73 -0.01
CA HIS A 268 -11.69 -32.24 0.92
C HIS A 268 -10.26 -31.89 0.48
N LYS A 269 -9.97 -32.01 -0.81
CA LYS A 269 -8.66 -31.64 -1.36
C LYS A 269 -8.38 -30.14 -1.21
N ASP A 270 -9.38 -29.30 -1.43
CA ASP A 270 -9.28 -27.85 -1.26
C ASP A 270 -9.05 -27.51 0.23
N GLN A 271 -9.76 -28.18 1.16
CA GLN A 271 -9.55 -28.02 2.60
C GLN A 271 -8.14 -28.44 3.05
N ASP A 272 -7.60 -29.54 2.54
CA ASP A 272 -6.24 -29.99 2.87
C ASP A 272 -5.19 -28.98 2.38
N GLN A 273 -5.38 -28.41 1.18
CA GLN A 273 -4.52 -27.35 0.66
C GLN A 273 -4.62 -26.07 1.49
N GLU A 274 -5.82 -25.72 1.95
CA GLU A 274 -6.02 -24.61 2.87
C GLU A 274 -5.25 -24.82 4.18
N VAL A 275 -5.33 -26.00 4.80
CA VAL A 275 -4.62 -26.30 6.05
C VAL A 275 -3.10 -26.17 5.91
N GLU A 276 -2.53 -26.64 4.81
CA GLU A 276 -1.09 -26.51 4.56
C GLU A 276 -0.67 -25.04 4.37
N GLN A 277 -1.51 -24.21 3.76
CA GLN A 277 -1.28 -22.76 3.68
C GLN A 277 -1.37 -22.10 5.06
N LEU A 278 -2.34 -22.48 5.89
CA LEU A 278 -2.47 -21.97 7.27
C LEU A 278 -1.23 -22.30 8.10
N ARG A 279 -0.68 -23.51 7.95
CA ARG A 279 0.55 -23.94 8.63
C ARG A 279 1.73 -23.03 8.29
N LYS A 280 1.88 -22.63 7.02
CA LYS A 280 2.93 -21.71 6.57
C LYS A 280 2.77 -20.30 7.15
N ILE A 281 1.53 -19.82 7.29
CA ILE A 281 1.24 -18.53 7.91
C ILE A 281 1.63 -18.55 9.39
N ILE A 282 1.20 -19.57 10.13
CA ILE A 282 1.50 -19.69 11.57
C ILE A 282 3.01 -19.80 11.80
N ALA A 283 3.73 -20.55 10.95
CA ALA A 283 5.19 -20.67 11.05
C ALA A 283 5.90 -19.31 10.88
N ARG A 284 5.57 -18.56 9.83
CA ARG A 284 6.12 -17.21 9.60
C ARG A 284 5.75 -16.24 10.72
N GLN A 285 4.52 -16.31 11.21
CA GLN A 285 4.06 -15.41 12.27
C GLN A 285 4.76 -15.69 13.61
N ARG A 286 5.01 -16.96 13.91
CA ARG A 286 5.78 -17.36 15.08
C ARG A 286 7.20 -16.81 15.02
N GLU A 287 7.85 -16.90 13.86
CA GLU A 287 9.18 -16.35 13.65
C GLU A 287 9.23 -14.83 13.85
N ILE A 288 8.25 -14.10 13.29
CA ILE A 288 8.10 -12.64 13.49
C ILE A 288 7.87 -12.34 14.98
N GLY A 289 7.00 -13.09 15.65
CA GLY A 289 6.66 -12.91 17.06
C GLY A 289 7.83 -13.21 18.01
N GLU A 290 8.62 -14.25 17.74
CA GLU A 290 9.83 -14.59 18.49
C GLU A 290 10.94 -13.54 18.30
N THR A 291 11.02 -12.94 17.11
CA THR A 291 12.00 -11.88 16.82
C THR A 291 11.60 -10.57 17.48
N ILE A 292 10.34 -10.16 17.34
CA ILE A 292 9.78 -8.99 18.03
C ILE A 292 9.86 -9.13 19.55
N GLY A 293 9.50 -10.30 20.08
CA GLY A 293 9.44 -10.54 21.52
C GLY A 293 10.80 -10.41 22.18
N ARG A 294 11.83 -11.06 21.60
CA ARG A 294 13.22 -10.95 22.09
C ARG A 294 13.70 -9.50 22.12
N GLU A 295 13.47 -8.77 21.04
CA GLU A 295 13.93 -7.38 20.91
C GLU A 295 13.22 -6.42 21.89
N VAL A 296 11.92 -6.62 22.15
CA VAL A 296 11.19 -5.82 23.15
C VAL A 296 11.64 -6.17 24.58
N GLU A 297 11.92 -7.44 24.86
CA GLU A 297 12.42 -7.89 26.17
C GLU A 297 13.81 -7.32 26.45
N GLU A 298 14.72 -7.36 25.47
CA GLU A 298 16.04 -6.74 25.55
C GLU A 298 15.95 -5.22 25.82
N GLN A 299 14.97 -4.54 25.22
CA GLN A 299 14.77 -3.10 25.46
C GLN A 299 14.13 -2.79 26.81
N ASN A 300 13.22 -3.62 27.30
CA ASN A 300 12.69 -3.45 28.66
C ASN A 300 13.82 -3.58 29.68
N GLU A 301 14.71 -4.55 29.52
CA GLU A 301 15.90 -4.67 30.37
C GLU A 301 16.83 -3.44 30.29
N MET A 302 16.96 -2.83 29.11
CA MET A 302 17.77 -1.62 28.92
C MET A 302 17.11 -0.38 29.55
N LEU A 303 15.79 -0.23 29.38
CA LEU A 303 15.02 0.88 29.95
C LEU A 303 14.98 0.82 31.48
N ASP A 304 14.87 -0.38 32.05
CA ASP A 304 14.92 -0.57 33.50
C ASP A 304 16.28 -0.14 34.06
N ARG A 305 17.38 -0.53 33.43
CA ARG A 305 18.73 -0.07 33.82
C ARG A 305 18.90 1.44 33.68
N PHE A 306 18.35 2.04 32.62
CA PHE A 306 18.40 3.48 32.42
C PHE A 306 17.60 4.22 33.50
N ASN A 307 16.42 3.72 33.87
CA ASN A 307 15.63 4.29 34.97
C ASN A 307 16.39 4.22 36.30
N ASP A 308 17.03 3.08 36.60
CA ASP A 308 17.87 2.93 37.79
C ASP A 308 19.01 3.96 37.82
N GLU A 309 19.66 4.21 36.68
CA GLU A 309 20.73 5.22 36.57
C GLU A 309 20.21 6.65 36.73
N VAL A 310 19.04 6.97 36.16
CA VAL A 310 18.38 8.27 36.30
C VAL A 310 17.97 8.52 37.75
N ASP A 311 17.41 7.53 38.43
CA ASP A 311 17.04 7.63 39.84
C ASP A 311 18.28 7.82 40.73
N ALA A 312 19.35 7.05 40.48
CA ALA A 312 20.61 7.24 41.19
C ALA A 312 21.22 8.64 40.95
N SER A 313 21.11 9.17 39.73
CA SER A 313 21.56 10.53 39.41
C SER A 313 20.68 11.60 40.07
N SER A 314 19.36 11.40 40.09
CA SER A 314 18.38 12.25 40.76
C SER A 314 18.64 12.33 42.26
N ASP A 315 18.94 11.21 42.90
CA ASP A 315 19.27 11.16 44.33
C ASP A 315 20.61 11.82 44.63
N LYS A 316 21.64 11.60 43.81
CA LYS A 316 22.90 12.36 43.91
C LYS A 316 22.69 13.87 43.76
N MET A 317 21.81 14.28 42.85
CA MET A 317 21.47 15.70 42.67
C MET A 317 20.71 16.26 43.88
N LYS A 318 19.76 15.51 44.45
CA LYS A 318 19.07 15.90 45.69
C LYS A 318 20.04 16.06 46.85
N ASP A 319 20.98 15.12 47.01
CA ASP A 319 22.03 15.17 48.03
C ASP A 319 22.94 16.38 47.83
N ALA A 320 23.37 16.64 46.60
CA ALA A 320 24.17 17.82 46.25
C ALA A 320 23.41 19.12 46.58
N ARG A 321 22.11 19.19 46.26
CA ARG A 321 21.25 20.34 46.56
C ARG A 321 21.05 20.54 48.06
N ALA A 322 20.89 19.46 48.83
CA ALA A 322 20.79 19.51 50.29
C ALA A 322 22.09 20.01 50.94
N ARG A 323 23.25 19.60 50.41
CA ARG A 323 24.56 20.11 50.84
C ARG A 323 24.73 21.59 50.51
N ALA A 324 24.38 22.01 49.29
CA ALA A 324 24.45 23.41 48.88
C ALA A 324 23.60 24.31 49.80
N LYS A 325 22.37 23.88 50.14
CA LYS A 325 21.48 24.60 51.07
C LYS A 325 22.03 24.72 52.50
N ARG A 326 22.97 23.86 52.91
CA ARG A 326 23.64 23.98 54.23
C ARG A 326 24.81 24.97 54.21
N ILE A 327 25.30 25.34 53.03
CA ILE A 327 26.45 26.24 52.86
C ILE A 327 25.99 27.70 52.63
N THR A 328 24.76 27.89 52.13
CA THR A 328 24.06 29.19 52.02
C THR A 328 23.16 29.46 53.21
#